data_AF-A0A950S9C3-F1
#
_entry.id   AF-A0A950S9C3-F1
#
_cell.length_a   1.000
_cell.length_b   1.000
_cell.length_c   1.000
_cell.angle_alpha   90.00
_cell.angle_beta   90.00
_cell.angle_gamma   90.00
#
_symmetry.space_group_name_H-M   'P 1'
#
loop_
_entity.id
_entity.type
_entity.pdbx_description
1 polymer ?
#
loop_
_entity_poly.entity_id
_entity_poly.type
_entity_poly.pdbx_seq_one_letter_code
_entity_poly.pdbx_strand_id
1 'polypeptide(L)'
;MSFHEPDDRWEERDDDLADPASRRWPLDCQGLYPRERWMWFEQLWADVCMLRERYHLAVHAGWWEDQMQVEALAALAAWVERYDSGEWNDPPGKLSLLYDLERVAALLRDGREPFHPDRDRAAFARYLVDLGCQPPPGQEPPPGRGLPPKAL
;
A
#
# COMPACT_ATOMS: atom_id res chain seq x y z
N MET A 1 23.74 -57.31 16.01
CA MET A 1 23.76 -55.95 15.48
C MET A 1 22.44 -55.72 14.76
N SER A 2 21.65 -54.76 15.23
CA SER A 2 20.44 -54.30 14.54
C SER A 2 20.54 -52.78 14.50
N PHE A 3 20.82 -52.23 13.32
CA PHE A 3 20.69 -50.80 13.06
C PHE A 3 19.23 -50.54 12.71
N HIS A 4 18.59 -49.70 13.51
CA HIS A 4 17.25 -49.17 13.24
C HIS A 4 17.46 -47.86 12.48
N GLU A 5 17.07 -47.83 11.20
CA GLU A 5 16.97 -46.61 10.41
C GLU A 5 15.83 -45.74 10.96
N PRO A 6 16.02 -44.42 11.15
CA PRO A 6 14.91 -43.49 11.20
C PRO A 6 14.74 -42.81 9.84
N ASP A 7 13.72 -43.29 9.13
CA ASP A 7 12.69 -42.55 8.40
C ASP A 7 12.97 -41.03 8.17
N ASP A 8 13.47 -40.68 6.99
CA ASP A 8 13.52 -39.31 6.45
C ASP A 8 12.07 -38.85 6.11
N ARG A 9 11.30 -38.60 7.16
CA ARG A 9 9.90 -38.17 7.06
C ARG A 9 9.81 -36.66 7.12
N TRP A 10 9.92 -36.03 5.95
CA TRP A 10 9.32 -34.75 5.57
C TRP A 10 9.03 -33.79 6.73
N GLU A 11 10.02 -32.98 7.12
CA GLU A 11 9.72 -31.69 7.75
C GLU A 11 9.32 -30.73 6.62
N GLU A 12 8.05 -30.82 6.20
CA GLU A 12 7.35 -29.73 5.55
C GLU A 12 7.44 -28.53 6.51
N ARG A 13 8.35 -27.62 6.17
CA ARG A 13 8.58 -26.39 6.89
C ARG A 13 7.27 -25.59 6.85
N ASP A 14 6.56 -25.60 7.97
CA ASP A 14 5.44 -24.72 8.28
C ASP A 14 5.89 -23.25 8.11
N ASP A 15 5.80 -22.73 6.88
CA ASP A 15 5.97 -21.31 6.54
C ASP A 15 4.64 -20.52 6.71
N ASP A 16 3.64 -21.11 7.39
CA ASP A 16 2.30 -20.54 7.58
C ASP A 16 2.07 -19.87 8.96
N LEU A 17 3.15 -19.59 9.71
CA LEU A 17 3.11 -18.88 11.00
C LEU A 17 3.66 -17.43 10.95
N ALA A 18 3.73 -16.83 9.76
CA ALA A 18 3.85 -15.37 9.70
C ALA A 18 2.53 -14.75 10.17
N ASP A 19 2.57 -13.93 11.23
CA ASP A 19 1.46 -13.07 11.65
C ASP A 19 0.86 -12.41 10.38
N PRO A 20 -0.46 -12.44 10.14
CA PRO A 20 -1.05 -11.75 8.99
C PRO A 20 -0.69 -10.25 8.95
N ALA A 21 -0.27 -9.65 10.07
CA ALA A 21 0.29 -8.30 10.14
C ALA A 21 1.76 -8.19 9.69
N SER A 22 2.50 -9.31 9.60
CA SER A 22 3.90 -9.37 9.14
C SER A 22 4.06 -9.63 7.64
N ARG A 23 2.97 -9.80 6.87
CA ARG A 23 3.06 -9.83 5.40
C ARG A 23 3.30 -8.44 4.88
N ARG A 24 4.57 -8.14 4.62
CA ARG A 24 4.97 -6.94 3.88
C ARG A 24 4.38 -7.01 2.47
N TRP A 25 3.44 -6.13 2.19
CA TRP A 25 2.87 -6.00 0.85
C TRP A 25 3.96 -5.63 -0.18
N PRO A 26 3.84 -6.07 -1.45
CA PRO A 26 4.72 -5.61 -2.52
C PRO A 26 4.61 -4.10 -2.70
N LEU A 27 5.60 -3.49 -3.36
CA LEU A 27 5.62 -2.04 -3.61
C LEU A 27 4.63 -1.60 -4.70
N ASP A 28 4.15 -2.54 -5.51
CA ASP A 28 3.12 -2.31 -6.51
C ASP A 28 1.97 -3.31 -6.32
N CYS A 29 0.80 -2.94 -6.83
CA CYS A 29 -0.38 -3.80 -6.80
C CYS A 29 -0.48 -4.74 -8.02
N GLN A 30 0.54 -4.78 -8.89
CA GLN A 30 0.52 -5.59 -10.10
C GLN A 30 0.72 -7.06 -9.74
N GLY A 31 -0.04 -7.94 -10.38
CA GLY A 31 0.00 -9.37 -10.09
C GLY A 31 -0.73 -9.82 -8.81
N LEU A 32 -1.22 -8.89 -7.98
CA LEU A 32 -2.11 -9.21 -6.86
C LEU A 32 -3.52 -9.59 -7.36
N TYR A 33 -4.18 -10.50 -6.65
CA TYR A 33 -5.58 -10.82 -6.92
C TYR A 33 -6.48 -9.60 -6.66
N PRO A 34 -7.66 -9.48 -7.32
CA PRO A 34 -8.57 -8.34 -7.14
C PRO A 34 -8.86 -7.93 -5.69
N ARG A 35 -8.98 -8.93 -4.80
CA ARG A 35 -9.21 -8.71 -3.36
C ARG A 35 -7.97 -8.21 -2.63
N GLU A 36 -6.81 -8.78 -2.96
CA GLU A 36 -5.52 -8.36 -2.39
C GLU A 36 -5.17 -6.94 -2.81
N ARG A 37 -5.45 -6.56 -4.06
CA ARG A 37 -5.30 -5.17 -4.52
C ARG A 37 -6.12 -4.20 -3.70
N TRP A 38 -7.35 -4.56 -3.36
CA TRP A 38 -8.17 -3.73 -2.46
C TRP A 38 -7.47 -3.55 -1.11
N MET A 39 -7.04 -4.64 -0.47
CA MET A 39 -6.37 -4.59 0.82
C MET A 39 -5.05 -3.79 0.77
N TRP A 40 -4.29 -3.95 -0.31
CA TRP A 40 -3.07 -3.19 -0.58
C TRP A 40 -3.35 -1.69 -0.63
N PHE A 41 -4.36 -1.28 -1.38
CA PHE A 41 -4.77 0.12 -1.50
C PHE A 41 -5.31 0.68 -0.18
N GLU A 42 -6.05 -0.12 0.61
CA GLU A 42 -6.50 0.27 1.95
C GLU A 42 -5.33 0.50 2.92
N GLN A 43 -4.31 -0.36 2.87
CA GLN A 43 -3.09 -0.17 3.65
C GLN A 43 -2.37 1.12 3.23
N LEU A 44 -2.17 1.31 1.92
CA LEU A 44 -1.54 2.51 1.40
C LEU A 44 -2.34 3.77 1.77
N TRP A 45 -3.67 3.72 1.77
CA TRP A 45 -4.51 4.82 2.23
C TRP A 45 -4.22 5.21 3.68
N ALA A 46 -4.13 4.22 4.59
CA ALA A 46 -3.79 4.45 5.98
C ALA A 46 -2.37 5.04 6.12
N ASP A 47 -1.41 4.50 5.38
CA ASP A 47 -0.03 4.97 5.37
C ASP A 47 0.07 6.43 4.88
N VAL A 48 -0.65 6.78 3.81
CA VAL A 48 -0.70 8.16 3.29
C VAL A 48 -1.28 9.13 4.31
N CYS A 49 -2.31 8.72 5.07
CA CYS A 49 -2.85 9.55 6.16
C CYS A 49 -1.77 9.81 7.23
N MET A 50 -1.07 8.76 7.67
CA MET A 50 0.02 8.87 8.63
C MET A 50 1.17 9.74 8.10
N LEU A 51 1.62 9.52 6.86
CA LEU A 51 2.71 10.26 6.24
C LEU A 51 2.38 11.76 6.10
N ARG A 52 1.14 12.08 5.68
CA ARG A 52 0.65 13.45 5.59
C ARG A 52 0.69 14.15 6.95
N GLU A 53 0.27 13.46 8.01
CA GLU A 53 0.27 14.03 9.36
C GLU A 53 1.69 14.21 9.91
N ARG A 54 2.56 13.21 9.73
CA ARG A 54 3.92 13.19 10.28
C ARG A 54 4.89 14.13 9.56
N TYR A 55 4.80 14.20 8.23
CA TYR A 55 5.76 14.93 7.40
C TYR A 55 5.14 16.16 6.70
N HIS A 56 3.88 16.49 7.02
CA HIS A 56 3.15 17.60 6.41
C HIS A 56 3.16 17.57 4.87
N LEU A 57 3.09 16.36 4.29
CA LEU A 57 3.08 16.19 2.85
C LEU A 57 1.85 16.88 2.24
N ALA A 58 2.07 17.66 1.20
CA ALA A 58 1.02 18.31 0.43
C ALA A 58 0.34 17.30 -0.53
N VAL A 59 -0.27 16.25 0.04
CA VAL A 59 -1.04 15.27 -0.72
C VAL A 59 -2.34 15.92 -1.19
N HIS A 60 -2.68 15.72 -2.45
CA HIS A 60 -3.89 16.26 -3.07
C HIS A 60 -4.92 15.16 -3.35
N ALA A 61 -6.19 15.56 -3.45
CA ALA A 61 -7.27 14.63 -3.77
C ALA A 61 -7.06 14.04 -5.17
N GLY A 62 -7.23 12.72 -5.30
CA GLY A 62 -7.00 12.00 -6.55
C GLY A 62 -5.58 11.46 -6.74
N TRP A 63 -4.72 11.51 -5.71
CA TRP A 63 -3.37 10.91 -5.76
C TRP A 63 -3.39 9.43 -6.18
N TRP A 64 -4.47 8.72 -5.86
CA TRP A 64 -4.68 7.31 -6.21
C TRP A 64 -4.90 7.07 -7.72
N GLU A 65 -5.16 8.12 -8.50
CA GLU A 65 -5.35 8.02 -9.96
C GLU A 65 -4.03 8.14 -10.72
N ASP A 66 -3.00 8.72 -10.10
CA ASP A 66 -1.68 8.93 -10.68
C ASP A 66 -0.74 7.82 -10.21
N GLN A 67 -0.37 6.93 -11.13
CA GLN A 67 0.50 5.79 -10.86
C GLN A 67 1.86 6.22 -10.26
N MET A 68 2.42 7.35 -10.68
CA MET A 68 3.70 7.83 -10.17
C MET A 68 3.55 8.30 -8.70
N GLN A 69 2.43 8.94 -8.36
CA GLN A 69 2.16 9.32 -6.98
C GLN A 69 1.90 8.10 -6.09
N VAL A 70 1.15 7.11 -6.59
CA VAL A 70 0.91 5.84 -5.91
C VAL A 70 2.24 5.13 -5.58
N GLU A 71 3.13 4.98 -6.56
CA GLU A 71 4.43 4.34 -6.37
C GLU A 71 5.32 5.12 -5.41
N ALA A 72 5.36 6.45 -5.53
CA ALA A 72 6.16 7.29 -4.64
C ALA A 72 5.68 7.20 -3.17
N LEU A 73 4.36 7.20 -2.95
CA LEU A 73 3.78 7.06 -1.62
C LEU A 73 3.99 5.66 -1.04
N ALA A 74 3.83 4.60 -1.84
CA ALA A 74 4.10 3.22 -1.42
C ALA A 74 5.57 3.01 -1.04
N ALA A 75 6.49 3.54 -1.85
CA ALA A 75 7.92 3.51 -1.57
C ALA A 75 8.26 4.28 -0.29
N LEU A 76 7.69 5.47 -0.09
CA LEU A 76 7.90 6.26 1.12
C LEU A 76 7.32 5.57 2.36
N ALA A 77 6.14 4.96 2.26
CA ALA A 77 5.52 4.20 3.37
C ALA A 77 6.40 3.02 3.81
N ALA A 78 6.79 2.16 2.86
CA ALA A 78 7.67 1.01 3.13
C ALA A 78 9.04 1.44 3.70
N TRP A 79 9.50 2.62 3.30
CA TRP A 79 10.73 3.19 3.84
C TRP A 79 10.57 3.69 5.27
N VAL A 80 9.49 4.42 5.59
CA VAL A 80 9.23 4.94 6.94
C VAL A 80 9.04 3.79 7.91
N GLU A 81 8.31 2.75 7.51
CA GLU A 81 8.18 1.50 8.26
C GLU A 81 9.56 0.91 8.61
N ARG A 82 10.46 0.81 7.62
CA ARG A 82 11.83 0.29 7.82
C ARG A 82 12.69 1.22 8.68
N TYR A 83 12.47 2.53 8.59
CA TYR A 83 13.15 3.50 9.43
C TYR A 83 12.72 3.34 10.89
N ASP A 84 11.41 3.21 11.13
CA ASP A 84 10.82 3.09 12.47
C ASP A 84 11.10 1.74 13.12
N SER A 85 11.22 0.65 12.35
CA SER A 85 11.57 -0.68 12.88
C SER A 85 12.97 -0.76 13.48
N GLY A 86 13.85 0.20 13.16
CA GLY A 86 15.24 0.20 13.62
C GLY A 86 16.13 -0.85 12.95
N GLU A 87 15.61 -1.65 12.02
CA GLU A 87 16.37 -2.66 11.27
C GLU A 87 17.40 -2.04 10.33
N TRP A 88 17.27 -0.75 10.06
CA TRP A 88 18.18 -0.03 9.19
C TRP A 88 19.28 0.66 9.97
N ASN A 89 20.51 0.19 9.78
CA ASN A 89 21.69 0.64 10.53
C ASN A 89 22.65 1.52 9.70
N ASP A 90 22.18 2.16 8.63
CA ASP A 90 23.00 3.02 7.76
C ASP A 90 22.62 4.52 7.92
N PRO A 91 23.38 5.30 8.71
CA PRO A 91 23.06 6.71 8.98
C PRO A 91 23.08 7.62 7.74
N PRO A 92 24.02 7.49 6.77
CA PRO A 92 23.97 8.23 5.52
C PRO A 92 22.70 7.98 4.71
N GLY A 93 22.28 6.72 4.56
CA GLY A 93 21.03 6.38 3.87
C GLY A 93 19.80 6.98 4.55
N LYS A 94 19.78 7.01 5.89
CA LYS A 94 18.72 7.67 6.68
C LYS A 94 18.65 9.17 6.42
N LEU A 95 19.79 9.85 6.39
CA LEU A 95 19.85 11.30 6.13
C LEU A 95 19.44 11.65 4.71
N SER A 96 19.90 10.88 3.71
CA SER A 96 19.56 11.12 2.30
C SER A 96 18.06 11.18 2.07
N LEU A 97 17.27 10.34 2.77
CA LEU A 97 15.83 10.41 2.58
C LEU A 97 15.17 11.61 3.24
N LEU A 98 15.68 12.11 4.37
CA LEU A 98 15.15 13.37 4.91
C LEU A 98 15.27 14.50 3.88
N TYR A 99 16.28 14.45 3.01
CA TYR A 99 16.40 15.35 1.86
C TYR A 99 15.46 14.99 0.70
N ASP A 100 15.18 13.70 0.47
CA ASP A 100 14.23 13.29 -0.58
C ASP A 100 12.77 13.58 -0.23
N LEU A 101 12.42 13.79 1.04
CA LEU A 101 11.07 14.22 1.45
C LEU A 101 10.62 15.49 0.72
N GLU A 102 11.53 16.45 0.49
CA GLU A 102 11.20 17.67 -0.25
C GLU A 102 10.88 17.37 -1.72
N ARG A 103 11.59 16.41 -2.33
CA ARG A 103 11.34 15.99 -3.72
C ARG A 103 10.01 15.27 -3.84
N VAL A 104 9.69 14.39 -2.88
CA VAL A 104 8.38 13.71 -2.84
C VAL A 104 7.26 14.73 -2.62
N ALA A 105 7.44 15.66 -1.69
CA ALA A 105 6.45 16.73 -1.47
C ALA A 105 6.23 17.61 -2.70
N ALA A 106 7.28 17.84 -3.50
CA ALA A 106 7.16 18.56 -4.77
C ALA A 106 6.42 17.74 -5.84
N LEU A 107 6.67 16.43 -5.94
CA LEU A 107 5.97 15.53 -6.86
C LEU A 107 4.47 15.48 -6.56
N LEU A 108 4.10 15.46 -5.29
CA LEU A 108 2.70 15.36 -4.85
C LEU A 108 1.91 16.65 -5.09
N ARG A 109 2.60 17.79 -5.31
CA ARG A 109 1.96 19.09 -5.53
C ARG A 109 1.50 19.24 -6.97
N ASP A 110 0.22 19.03 -7.22
CA ASP A 110 -0.38 19.13 -8.57
C ASP A 110 -1.38 20.29 -8.73
N GLY A 111 -1.58 21.10 -7.68
CA GLY A 111 -2.47 22.26 -7.70
C GLY A 111 -3.96 21.94 -7.56
N ARG A 112 -4.34 20.68 -7.30
CA ARG A 112 -5.72 20.27 -7.01
C ARG A 112 -6.12 20.62 -5.57
N GLU A 113 -7.34 20.27 -5.18
CA GLU A 113 -7.78 20.43 -3.79
C GLU A 113 -6.92 19.59 -2.83
N PRO A 114 -6.64 20.07 -1.60
CA PRO A 114 -5.95 19.28 -0.59
C PRO A 114 -6.69 17.98 -0.28
N PHE A 115 -5.94 16.90 -0.01
CA PHE A 115 -6.51 15.61 0.38
C PHE A 115 -7.16 15.67 1.77
N HIS A 116 -8.39 15.16 1.86
CA HIS A 116 -9.17 15.04 3.08
C HIS A 116 -9.74 13.62 3.20
N PRO A 117 -9.24 12.78 4.15
CA PRO A 117 -9.58 11.37 4.22
C PRO A 117 -11.10 11.10 4.21
N ASP A 118 -11.87 11.77 5.08
CA ASP A 118 -13.31 11.53 5.19
C ASP A 118 -14.08 11.93 3.91
N ARG A 119 -13.71 13.06 3.31
CA ARG A 119 -14.36 13.59 2.10
C ARG A 119 -14.05 12.69 0.89
N ASP A 120 -12.79 12.28 0.79
CA ASP A 120 -12.24 11.65 -0.41
C ASP A 120 -12.44 10.13 -0.42
N ARG A 121 -12.78 9.53 0.72
CA ARG A 121 -12.97 8.08 0.90
C ARG A 121 -13.91 7.45 -0.13
N ALA A 122 -15.05 8.10 -0.39
CA ALA A 122 -16.04 7.58 -1.32
C ALA A 122 -15.55 7.61 -2.79
N ALA A 123 -14.77 8.63 -3.16
CA ALA A 123 -14.19 8.72 -4.50
C ALA A 123 -13.10 7.66 -4.70
N PHE A 124 -12.24 7.47 -3.70
CA PHE A 124 -11.22 6.43 -3.69
C PHE A 124 -11.81 5.03 -3.82
N ALA A 125 -12.80 4.67 -2.99
CA ALA A 125 -13.43 3.35 -3.05
C ALA A 125 -14.10 3.08 -4.41
N ARG A 126 -14.69 4.10 -5.05
CA ARG A 126 -15.23 3.97 -6.43
C ARG A 126 -14.12 3.69 -7.43
N TYR A 127 -13.02 4.44 -7.36
CA TYR A 127 -11.86 4.22 -8.23
C TYR A 127 -11.33 2.78 -8.12
N LEU A 128 -11.24 2.22 -6.91
CA LEU A 128 -10.81 0.83 -6.73
C LEU A 128 -11.75 -0.17 -7.41
N VAL A 129 -13.07 0.04 -7.32
CA VAL A 129 -14.04 -0.81 -8.04
C VAL A 129 -13.85 -0.68 -9.55
N ASP A 130 -13.66 0.53 -10.06
CA ASP A 130 -13.45 0.79 -11.49
C ASP A 130 -12.13 0.18 -12.00
N LEU A 131 -11.10 0.09 -11.14
CA LEU A 131 -9.84 -0.60 -11.40
C LEU A 131 -9.99 -2.15 -11.38
N GLY A 132 -11.17 -2.65 -11.01
CA GLY A 132 -11.46 -4.08 -10.89
C GLY A 132 -10.94 -4.69 -9.58
N CYS A 133 -10.76 -3.90 -8.52
CA CYS A 133 -10.53 -4.41 -7.18
C CYS A 133 -11.84 -4.89 -6.56
N GLN A 134 -11.76 -5.78 -5.57
CA GLN A 134 -12.94 -6.34 -4.91
C GLN A 134 -12.92 -6.06 -3.40
N PRO A 135 -13.98 -5.42 -2.86
CA PRO A 135 -14.05 -5.16 -1.43
C PRO A 135 -14.16 -6.46 -0.60
N PRO A 136 -13.75 -6.45 0.68
CA PRO A 136 -14.03 -7.48 1.66
C PRO A 136 -15.51 -7.86 1.70
N PRO A 137 -15.85 -9.14 1.93
CA PRO A 137 -17.25 -9.53 2.12
C PRO A 137 -17.86 -8.75 3.29
N GLY A 138 -19.02 -8.13 3.05
CA GLY A 138 -19.72 -7.30 4.04
C GLY A 138 -19.47 -5.79 3.96
N GLN A 139 -18.53 -5.32 3.13
CA GLN A 139 -18.44 -3.90 2.74
C GLN A 139 -19.21 -3.70 1.44
N GLU A 140 -20.34 -2.99 1.50
CA GLU A 140 -21.04 -2.56 0.28
C GLU A 140 -20.20 -1.52 -0.46
N PRO A 141 -19.98 -1.67 -1.77
CA PRO A 141 -19.32 -0.63 -2.55
C PRO A 141 -20.18 0.64 -2.52
N PRO A 142 -19.56 1.84 -2.49
CA PRO A 142 -20.31 3.08 -2.56
C PRO A 142 -21.20 3.11 -3.82
N PRO A 143 -22.41 3.67 -3.75
CA PRO A 143 -23.33 3.67 -4.89
C PRO A 143 -22.65 4.31 -6.10
N GLY A 144 -22.56 3.53 -7.18
CA GLY A 144 -22.01 3.98 -8.45
C GLY A 144 -22.97 4.95 -9.13
N ARG A 145 -22.47 6.08 -9.64
CA ARG A 145 -23.19 6.80 -10.69
C ARG A 145 -22.99 6.00 -11.96
N GLY A 146 -24.08 5.49 -12.54
CA GLY A 146 -24.04 4.80 -13.82
C GLY A 146 -23.34 5.67 -14.87
N LEU A 147 -22.11 5.29 -15.23
CA LEU A 147 -21.46 5.78 -16.44
C LEU A 147 -21.99 4.95 -17.62
N PRO A 148 -22.30 5.59 -18.77
CA PRO A 148 -22.69 4.85 -19.95
C PRO A 148 -21.56 3.95 -20.43
N PRO A 149 -21.87 2.84 -21.14
CA PRO A 149 -20.86 1.91 -21.62
C PRO A 149 -19.84 2.62 -22.50
N LYS A 150 -18.54 2.38 -22.24
CA LYS A 150 -17.47 2.80 -23.13
C LYS A 150 -17.69 2.12 -24.48
N ALA A 151 -17.99 2.91 -25.51
CA ALA A 151 -18.06 2.44 -26.87
C ALA A 151 -16.67 1.94 -27.31
N LEU A 152 -16.64 0.70 -27.81
CA LEU A 152 -15.53 0.11 -28.56
C LEU A 152 -15.34 0.82 -29.90
#